data_AF-A0A2N2QIS8-F1
#
_entry.id   AF-A0A2N2QIS8-F1
#
_cell.length_a   1.000
_cell.length_b   1.000
_cell.length_c   1.000
_cell.angle_alpha   90.00
_cell.angle_beta   90.00
_cell.angle_gamma   90.00
#
_symmetry.space_group_name_H-M   'P 1'
#
loop_
_entity.id
_entity.type
_entity.pdbx_description
1 polymer ?
#
loop_
_entity_poly.entity_id
_entity_poly.type
_entity_poly.pdbx_seq_one_letter_code
_entity_poly.pdbx_strand_id
1 'polypeptide(L)'
;MIPYLGPLDAFPPVASARTEMGGLLAIGGDLSAPRLLEAYRQGIFPWGTVEGHPLWYSPDPRMVLFPDEFRLSRSLRKTLRSGAFEVRFDSNFAGVIAGCSETPRPGQDSTWITADMKEAYCRLHELGWAHSVETYAEGDLVGGLYGLLIGRMFYGESMFARRRDASKVAFAHLIGRLKADNVALIDCQMRTVHLASLGGREIPRAEFLTRLRALTAAEHRRGPWPATAIDWN
;
A
#
# COMPACT_ATOMS: atom_id res chain seq x y z
N MET A 1 -14.98 22.87 8.54
CA MET A 1 -15.93 21.93 7.90
C MET A 1 -15.13 21.00 7.01
N ILE A 2 -15.43 19.70 6.97
CA ILE A 2 -14.78 18.77 6.02
C ILE A 2 -15.51 18.89 4.67
N PRO A 3 -14.82 19.17 3.55
CA PRO A 3 -15.45 19.23 2.24
C PRO A 3 -16.09 17.90 1.86
N TYR A 4 -17.28 17.98 1.28
CA TYR A 4 -17.96 16.85 0.65
C TYR A 4 -17.83 17.01 -0.87
N LEU A 5 -17.26 16.01 -1.54
CA LEU A 5 -16.93 16.04 -2.96
C LEU A 5 -18.05 15.40 -3.78
N GLY A 6 -18.46 16.06 -4.84
CA GLY A 6 -19.18 15.45 -5.95
C GLY A 6 -18.24 14.61 -6.85
N PRO A 7 -18.80 13.86 -7.81
CA PRO A 7 -18.01 12.98 -8.69
C PRO A 7 -16.92 13.71 -9.50
N LEU A 8 -17.20 14.96 -9.90
CA LEU A 8 -16.31 15.77 -10.74
C LEU A 8 -15.51 16.83 -9.96
N ASP A 9 -15.73 16.93 -8.64
CA ASP A 9 -15.01 17.91 -7.83
C ASP A 9 -13.54 17.49 -7.68
N ALA A 10 -12.66 18.47 -7.85
CA ALA A 10 -11.24 18.31 -7.57
C ALA A 10 -10.98 18.12 -6.07
N PHE A 11 -9.87 17.45 -5.75
CA PHE A 11 -9.43 17.38 -4.35
C PHE A 11 -9.04 18.78 -3.83
N PRO A 12 -9.39 19.10 -2.57
CA PRO A 12 -8.93 20.33 -1.95
C PRO A 12 -7.42 20.27 -1.69
N PRO A 13 -6.73 21.42 -1.52
CA PRO A 13 -5.31 21.45 -1.22
C PRO A 13 -4.98 20.62 0.03
N VAL A 14 -4.00 19.71 -0.04
CA VAL A 14 -3.59 18.86 1.10
C VAL A 14 -3.20 19.64 2.36
N ALA A 15 -2.84 20.92 2.24
CA ALA A 15 -2.60 21.82 3.37
C ALA A 15 -3.86 22.06 4.23
N SER A 16 -5.07 21.87 3.70
CA SER A 16 -6.32 21.98 4.45
C SER A 16 -6.73 20.69 5.18
N ALA A 17 -5.93 19.62 5.09
CA ALA A 17 -6.21 18.38 5.82
C ALA A 17 -6.11 18.60 7.34
N ARG A 18 -7.02 17.99 8.09
CA ARG A 18 -7.20 18.21 9.53
C ARG A 18 -6.28 17.30 10.33
N THR A 19 -5.19 17.85 10.87
CA THR A 19 -4.19 17.11 11.66
C THR A 19 -4.81 16.42 12.88
N GLU A 20 -5.74 17.08 13.56
CA GLU A 20 -6.47 16.54 14.71
C GLU A 20 -7.37 15.35 14.36
N MET A 21 -7.69 15.16 13.09
CA MET A 21 -8.44 14.01 12.56
C MET A 21 -7.51 13.05 11.78
N GLY A 22 -6.22 13.01 12.11
CA GLY A 22 -5.25 12.13 11.46
C GLY A 22 -4.98 12.47 9.99
N GLY A 23 -5.27 13.70 9.56
CA GLY A 23 -5.10 14.14 8.18
C GLY A 23 -6.33 13.94 7.29
N LEU A 24 -7.54 13.84 7.84
CA LEU A 24 -8.77 13.82 7.05
C LEU A 24 -8.87 15.09 6.19
N LEU A 25 -9.04 14.90 4.88
CA LEU A 25 -9.04 15.96 3.89
C LEU A 25 -10.45 16.21 3.32
N ALA A 26 -11.18 15.16 2.97
CA ALA A 26 -12.48 15.26 2.32
C ALA A 26 -13.30 13.96 2.45
N ILE A 27 -14.59 14.04 2.13
CA ILE A 27 -15.56 12.93 2.08
C ILE A 27 -16.20 12.92 0.69
N GLY A 28 -16.58 11.77 0.13
CA GLY A 28 -17.37 11.72 -1.10
C GLY A 28 -16.55 11.56 -2.38
N GLY A 29 -17.17 11.83 -3.52
CA GLY A 29 -16.73 11.42 -4.83
C GLY A 29 -16.96 9.91 -5.05
N ASP A 30 -16.04 9.26 -5.75
CA ASP A 30 -16.10 7.84 -6.08
C ASP A 30 -14.73 7.16 -5.94
N LEU A 31 -14.70 5.84 -6.12
CA LEU A 31 -13.47 5.03 -6.11
C LEU A 31 -13.06 4.62 -7.54
N SER A 32 -13.40 5.42 -8.55
CA SER A 32 -13.00 5.13 -9.93
C SER A 32 -11.48 5.17 -10.06
N ALA A 33 -10.93 4.34 -10.97
CA ALA A 33 -9.49 4.27 -11.20
C ALA A 33 -8.85 5.65 -11.51
N PRO A 34 -9.43 6.52 -12.37
CA PRO A 34 -8.88 7.85 -12.60
C PRO A 34 -8.80 8.70 -11.32
N ARG A 35 -9.85 8.66 -10.47
CA ARG A 35 -9.91 9.45 -9.24
C ARG A 35 -8.93 8.95 -8.18
N LEU A 36 -8.79 7.63 -8.02
CA LEU A 36 -7.78 7.04 -7.15
C LEU A 36 -6.37 7.42 -7.58
N LEU A 37 -6.05 7.26 -8.87
CA LEU A 37 -4.74 7.62 -9.40
C LEU A 37 -4.44 9.11 -9.23
N GLU A 38 -5.43 9.98 -9.39
CA GLU A 38 -5.30 11.41 -9.11
C GLU A 38 -5.01 11.66 -7.63
N ALA A 39 -5.76 11.03 -6.72
CA ALA A 39 -5.52 11.13 -5.29
C ALA A 39 -4.08 10.74 -4.93
N TYR A 40 -3.61 9.58 -5.38
CA TYR A 40 -2.25 9.11 -5.08
C TYR A 40 -1.16 10.03 -5.61
N ARG A 41 -1.34 10.61 -6.80
CA ARG A 41 -0.41 11.62 -7.36
C ARG A 41 -0.37 12.91 -6.56
N GLN A 42 -1.45 13.23 -5.85
CA GLN A 42 -1.52 14.38 -4.95
C GLN A 42 -1.12 14.05 -3.50
N GLY A 43 -0.77 12.80 -3.20
CA GLY A 43 -0.40 12.36 -1.85
C GLY A 43 -1.62 12.15 -0.96
N ILE A 44 -2.75 11.79 -1.57
CA ILE A 44 -4.05 11.53 -0.95
C ILE A 44 -4.35 10.04 -1.14
N PHE A 45 -4.95 9.41 -0.14
CA PHE A 45 -5.42 8.02 -0.24
C PHE A 45 -6.79 7.86 0.40
N PRO A 46 -7.62 6.92 -0.10
CA PRO A 46 -8.88 6.61 0.56
C PRO A 46 -8.63 5.74 1.80
N TRP A 47 -9.37 5.99 2.87
CA TRP A 47 -9.27 5.16 4.07
C TRP A 47 -10.61 5.05 4.78
N GLY A 48 -11.34 3.99 4.45
CA GLY A 48 -12.68 3.74 4.95
C GLY A 48 -13.76 4.58 4.27
N THR A 49 -14.99 4.40 4.73
CA THR A 49 -16.18 5.06 4.20
C THR A 49 -17.08 5.54 5.31
N VAL A 50 -17.83 6.62 5.06
CA VAL A 50 -18.95 7.07 5.90
C VAL A 50 -20.20 7.15 5.03
N GLU A 51 -21.29 6.52 5.45
CA GLU A 51 -22.55 6.49 4.68
C GLU A 51 -22.37 6.04 3.22
N GLY A 52 -21.45 5.09 2.97
CA GLY A 52 -21.12 4.60 1.62
C GLY A 52 -20.17 5.48 0.81
N HIS A 53 -19.72 6.62 1.36
CA HIS A 53 -18.82 7.55 0.68
C HIS A 53 -17.38 7.41 1.17
N PRO A 54 -16.37 7.44 0.28
CA PRO A 54 -14.98 7.31 0.68
C PRO A 54 -14.49 8.52 1.49
N LEU A 55 -13.65 8.24 2.48
CA LEU A 55 -12.91 9.24 3.25
C LEU A 55 -11.50 9.39 2.67
N TRP A 56 -11.05 10.61 2.45
CA TRP A 56 -9.75 10.90 1.81
C TRP A 56 -8.78 11.53 2.80
N TYR A 57 -7.56 11.03 2.87
CA TYR A 57 -6.57 11.43 3.88
C TYR A 57 -5.24 11.90 3.27
N SER A 58 -4.58 12.83 3.96
CA SER A 58 -3.20 13.25 3.71
C SER A 58 -2.53 13.69 5.04
N PRO A 59 -2.02 12.74 5.84
CA PRO A 59 -1.47 13.01 7.17
C PRO A 59 -0.16 13.81 7.13
N ASP A 60 0.11 14.49 8.24
CA ASP A 60 1.37 15.18 8.53
C ASP A 60 1.74 14.93 10.00
N PRO A 61 2.86 14.23 10.30
CA PRO A 61 3.83 13.68 9.35
C PRO A 61 3.29 12.48 8.55
N ARG A 62 4.02 12.10 7.50
CA ARG A 62 3.74 10.94 6.63
C ARG A 62 4.75 9.84 6.89
N MET A 63 4.29 8.60 7.11
CA MET A 63 5.20 7.46 7.25
C MET A 63 5.66 6.97 5.88
N VAL A 64 6.97 6.75 5.73
CA VAL A 64 7.60 6.24 4.52
C VAL A 64 8.63 5.15 4.83
N LEU A 65 9.00 4.37 3.82
CA LEU A 65 10.15 3.48 3.87
C LEU A 65 10.98 3.63 2.59
N PHE A 66 12.28 3.85 2.75
CA PHE A 66 13.22 3.80 1.64
C PHE A 66 13.65 2.34 1.45
N PRO A 67 13.55 1.75 0.25
CA PRO A 67 13.93 0.34 0.05
C PRO A 67 15.35 0.00 0.55
N ASP A 68 16.28 0.94 0.47
CA ASP A 68 17.66 0.78 0.97
C ASP A 68 17.81 0.88 2.48
N GLU A 69 16.83 1.47 3.18
CA GLU A 69 16.78 1.54 4.64
C GLU A 69 16.07 0.30 5.25
N PHE A 70 15.61 -0.65 4.43
CA PHE A 70 14.92 -1.84 4.90
C PHE A 70 15.78 -2.68 5.85
N ARG A 71 15.27 -2.91 7.06
CA ARG A 71 15.95 -3.66 8.12
C ARG A 71 15.58 -5.13 8.06
N LEU A 72 16.37 -5.90 7.32
CA LEU A 72 16.26 -7.36 7.29
C LEU A 72 16.88 -7.99 8.54
N SER A 73 16.03 -8.36 9.51
CA SER A 73 16.47 -9.00 10.75
C SER A 73 17.10 -10.38 10.50
N ARG A 74 17.98 -10.82 11.42
CA ARG A 74 18.63 -12.14 11.34
C ARG A 74 17.61 -13.29 11.32
N SER A 75 16.54 -13.18 12.10
CA SER A 75 15.48 -14.20 12.14
C SER A 75 14.70 -14.24 10.83
N LEU A 76 14.34 -13.09 10.26
CA LEU A 76 13.64 -13.05 8.97
C LEU A 76 14.52 -13.60 7.84
N ARG A 77 15.82 -13.29 7.83
CA ARG A 77 16.78 -13.87 6.88
C ARG A 77 16.86 -15.40 6.99
N LYS A 78 16.76 -15.95 8.20
CA LYS A 78 16.69 -17.40 8.39
C LYS A 78 15.40 -17.97 7.79
N THR A 79 14.27 -17.32 8.01
CA THR A 79 12.97 -17.74 7.46
C THR A 79 12.96 -17.69 5.93
N LEU A 80 13.52 -16.64 5.30
CA LEU A 80 13.60 -16.54 3.84
C LEU A 80 14.37 -17.71 3.22
N ARG A 81 15.47 -18.12 3.84
CA ARG A 81 16.32 -19.22 3.34
C ARG A 81 15.82 -20.62 3.69
N SER A 82 14.81 -20.77 4.53
CA SER A 82 14.34 -22.11 4.92
C SER A 82 13.46 -22.77 3.87
N GLY A 83 13.04 -22.05 2.82
CA GLY A 83 12.10 -22.55 1.82
C GLY A 83 10.72 -22.88 2.38
N ALA A 84 10.37 -22.34 3.55
CA ALA A 84 9.10 -22.63 4.23
C ALA A 84 7.89 -21.97 3.55
N PHE A 85 8.14 -21.03 2.65
CA PHE A 85 7.11 -20.30 1.93
C PHE A 85 7.45 -20.27 0.45
N GLU A 86 6.43 -20.47 -0.37
CA GLU A 86 6.47 -20.12 -1.79
C GLU A 86 5.96 -18.68 -1.93
N VAL A 87 6.67 -17.87 -2.72
CA VAL A 87 6.28 -16.48 -2.97
C VAL A 87 5.95 -16.28 -4.43
N ARG A 88 4.82 -15.63 -4.70
CA ARG A 88 4.36 -15.26 -6.03
C ARG A 88 4.04 -13.77 -6.09
N PHE A 89 4.03 -13.23 -7.31
CA PHE A 89 3.63 -11.86 -7.59
C PHE A 89 2.46 -11.86 -8.55
N ASP A 90 1.51 -10.94 -8.34
CA ASP A 90 0.38 -10.68 -9.22
C ASP A 90 -0.42 -11.94 -9.62
N SER A 91 -0.35 -13.01 -8.81
CA SER A 91 -0.97 -14.30 -9.15
C SER A 91 -2.36 -14.47 -8.55
N ASN A 92 -2.65 -13.76 -7.46
CA ASN A 92 -3.95 -13.82 -6.78
C ASN A 92 -4.26 -12.52 -6.01
N PHE A 93 -4.32 -11.39 -6.73
CA PHE A 93 -4.60 -10.08 -6.14
C PHE A 93 -5.91 -10.07 -5.35
N ALA A 94 -6.98 -10.65 -5.92
CA ALA A 94 -8.30 -10.74 -5.27
C ALA A 94 -8.25 -11.50 -3.94
N GLY A 95 -7.50 -12.62 -3.87
CA GLY A 95 -7.30 -13.36 -2.63
C GLY A 95 -6.52 -12.56 -1.58
N VAL A 96 -5.54 -11.77 -1.99
CA VAL A 96 -4.76 -10.93 -1.08
C VAL A 96 -5.59 -9.80 -0.48
N ILE A 97 -6.34 -9.06 -1.29
CA ILE A 97 -7.19 -7.98 -0.78
C ILE A 97 -8.35 -8.53 0.07
N ALA A 98 -8.88 -9.72 -0.26
CA ALA A 98 -9.84 -10.43 0.58
C ALA A 98 -9.22 -10.79 1.94
N GLY A 99 -8.04 -11.41 1.96
CA GLY A 99 -7.32 -11.71 3.20
C GLY A 99 -7.03 -10.48 4.06
N CYS A 100 -6.70 -9.34 3.43
CA CYS A 100 -6.56 -8.06 4.11
C CYS A 100 -7.86 -7.55 4.74
N SER A 101 -9.00 -7.75 4.06
CA SER A 101 -10.31 -7.30 4.55
C SER A 101 -10.88 -8.16 5.69
N GLU A 102 -10.43 -9.39 5.82
CA GLU A 102 -10.88 -10.33 6.85
C GLU A 102 -10.00 -10.30 8.11
N THR A 103 -8.81 -9.71 8.02
CA THR A 103 -7.85 -9.73 9.13
C THR A 103 -8.23 -8.68 10.17
N PRO A 104 -8.61 -9.09 11.40
CA PRO A 104 -8.94 -8.15 12.46
C PRO A 104 -7.71 -7.32 12.82
N ARG A 105 -7.91 -6.02 13.04
CA ARG A 105 -6.87 -5.12 13.51
C ARG A 105 -7.17 -4.71 14.95
N PRO A 106 -6.21 -4.76 15.88
CA PRO A 106 -6.46 -4.37 17.27
C PRO A 106 -7.08 -2.97 17.35
N GLY A 107 -8.24 -2.84 17.99
CA GLY A 107 -8.96 -1.57 18.13
C GLY A 107 -9.80 -1.16 16.91
N GLN A 108 -10.06 -2.06 15.96
CA GLN A 108 -11.01 -1.83 14.87
C GLN A 108 -12.09 -2.94 14.87
N ASP A 109 -13.36 -2.53 14.91
CA ASP A 109 -14.50 -3.46 14.87
C ASP A 109 -14.68 -4.11 13.48
N SER A 110 -14.20 -3.44 12.43
CA SER A 110 -14.19 -3.93 11.06
C SER A 110 -12.99 -3.36 10.28
N THR A 111 -12.62 -4.00 9.17
CA THR A 111 -11.60 -3.43 8.29
C THR A 111 -12.20 -2.30 7.48
N TRP A 112 -11.38 -1.32 7.14
CA TRP A 112 -11.75 -0.19 6.29
C TRP A 112 -11.94 -0.59 4.81
N ILE A 113 -11.66 -1.86 4.45
CA ILE A 113 -11.68 -2.39 3.09
C ILE A 113 -13.08 -2.92 2.77
N THR A 114 -13.93 -2.03 2.27
CA THR A 114 -15.31 -2.35 1.84
C THR A 114 -15.33 -3.15 0.53
N ALA A 115 -16.53 -3.62 0.12
CA ALA A 115 -16.70 -4.28 -1.17
C ALA A 115 -16.28 -3.38 -2.34
N ASP A 116 -16.70 -2.10 -2.32
CA ASP A 116 -16.35 -1.12 -3.35
C ASP A 116 -14.84 -0.87 -3.43
N MET A 117 -14.14 -0.88 -2.29
CA MET A 117 -12.69 -0.80 -2.29
C MET A 117 -12.06 -2.05 -2.92
N LYS A 118 -12.57 -3.25 -2.64
CA LYS A 118 -12.06 -4.46 -3.29
C LYS A 118 -12.18 -4.37 -4.80
N GLU A 119 -13.37 -3.99 -5.29
CA GLU A 119 -13.62 -3.84 -6.72
C GLU A 119 -12.70 -2.79 -7.35
N ALA A 120 -12.58 -1.61 -6.74
CA ALA A 120 -11.76 -0.52 -7.25
C ALA A 120 -10.28 -0.91 -7.38
N TYR A 121 -9.72 -1.60 -6.39
CA TYR A 121 -8.30 -1.99 -6.42
C TYR A 121 -8.07 -3.22 -7.31
N CYS A 122 -9.02 -4.16 -7.40
CA CYS A 122 -8.97 -5.20 -8.43
C CYS A 122 -8.98 -4.58 -9.83
N ARG A 123 -9.79 -3.54 -10.05
CA ARG A 123 -9.78 -2.81 -11.32
C ARG A 123 -8.45 -2.12 -11.59
N LEU A 124 -7.81 -1.52 -10.58
CA LEU A 124 -6.46 -0.96 -10.71
C LEU A 124 -5.40 -2.03 -11.01
N HIS A 125 -5.56 -3.24 -10.48
CA HIS A 125 -4.69 -4.37 -10.78
C HIS A 125 -4.82 -4.81 -12.24
N GLU A 126 -6.05 -4.98 -12.74
CA GLU A 126 -6.30 -5.28 -14.16
C GLU A 126 -5.70 -4.24 -15.12
N LEU A 127 -5.70 -2.98 -14.69
CA LEU A 127 -5.11 -1.85 -15.43
C LEU A 127 -3.58 -1.77 -15.29
N GLY A 128 -2.97 -2.66 -14.50
CA GLY A 128 -1.52 -2.75 -14.31
C GLY A 128 -0.92 -1.67 -13.40
N TRP A 129 -1.74 -1.11 -12.49
CA TRP A 129 -1.31 -0.12 -11.50
C TRP A 129 -1.14 -0.70 -10.09
N ALA A 130 -1.99 -1.65 -9.72
CA ALA A 130 -1.94 -2.31 -8.42
C ALA A 130 -1.29 -3.68 -8.53
N HIS A 131 -0.48 -4.01 -7.54
CA HIS A 131 0.32 -5.24 -7.51
C HIS A 131 0.19 -5.93 -6.17
N SER A 132 0.32 -7.25 -6.18
CA SER A 132 0.28 -8.09 -4.99
C SER A 132 1.52 -8.97 -4.86
N VAL A 133 1.85 -9.28 -3.61
CA VAL A 133 2.83 -10.31 -3.25
C VAL A 133 2.11 -11.33 -2.40
N GLU A 134 2.12 -12.57 -2.86
CA GLU A 134 1.45 -13.69 -2.22
C GLU A 134 2.46 -14.60 -1.52
N THR A 135 2.16 -15.01 -0.29
CA THR A 135 2.94 -16.00 0.45
C THR A 135 2.09 -17.25 0.63
N TYR A 136 2.57 -18.36 0.07
CA TYR A 136 1.93 -19.68 0.15
C TYR A 136 2.72 -20.62 1.06
N ALA A 137 2.03 -21.50 1.77
CA ALA A 137 2.62 -22.63 2.48
C ALA A 137 1.69 -23.84 2.34
N GLU A 138 2.24 -24.99 1.98
CA GLU A 138 1.46 -26.24 1.76
C GLU A 138 0.32 -26.07 0.73
N GLY A 139 0.48 -25.16 -0.24
CA GLY A 139 -0.53 -24.86 -1.27
C GLY A 139 -1.55 -23.78 -0.88
N ASP A 140 -1.61 -23.39 0.39
CA ASP A 140 -2.56 -22.40 0.89
C ASP A 140 -1.99 -20.97 0.88
N LEU A 141 -2.84 -19.99 0.55
CA LEU A 141 -2.50 -18.56 0.70
C LEU A 141 -2.52 -18.18 2.19
N VAL A 142 -1.33 -18.04 2.78
CA VAL A 142 -1.14 -17.85 4.23
C VAL A 142 -0.70 -16.44 4.60
N GLY A 143 -0.49 -15.57 3.62
CA GLY A 143 -0.22 -14.16 3.84
C GLY A 143 0.03 -13.44 2.52
N GLY A 144 0.19 -12.13 2.61
CA GLY A 144 0.47 -11.32 1.44
C GLY A 144 0.26 -9.85 1.71
N LEU A 145 0.50 -9.05 0.68
CA LEU A 145 0.27 -7.61 0.68
C LEU A 145 -0.08 -7.13 -0.72
N TYR A 146 -0.69 -5.96 -0.79
CA TYR A 146 -0.90 -5.27 -2.06
C TYR A 146 -0.57 -3.79 -1.95
N GLY A 147 -0.37 -3.17 -3.12
CA GLY A 147 -0.10 -1.75 -3.22
C GLY A 147 -0.18 -1.24 -4.64
N LEU A 148 0.03 0.07 -4.83
CA LEU A 148 0.08 0.69 -6.15
C LEU A 148 1.49 1.09 -6.52
N LEU A 149 1.82 1.02 -7.80
CA LEU A 149 3.06 1.53 -8.37
C LEU A 149 2.76 2.66 -9.36
N ILE A 150 3.23 3.87 -9.06
CA ILE A 150 3.10 5.04 -9.94
C ILE A 150 4.49 5.65 -10.13
N GLY A 151 5.04 5.52 -11.34
CA GLY A 151 6.41 5.93 -11.63
C GLY A 151 7.39 5.16 -10.74
N ARG A 152 8.14 5.88 -9.92
CA ARG A 152 9.12 5.32 -8.96
C ARG A 152 8.64 5.36 -7.51
N MET A 153 7.33 5.44 -7.31
CA MET A 153 6.66 5.49 -6.01
C MET A 153 5.79 4.25 -5.83
N PHE A 154 5.98 3.52 -4.72
CA PHE A 154 5.09 2.43 -4.34
C PHE A 154 4.24 2.84 -3.13
N TYR A 155 2.96 2.53 -3.13
CA TYR A 155 2.02 2.85 -2.05
C TYR A 155 1.59 1.53 -1.43
N GLY A 156 2.08 1.22 -0.23
CA GLY A 156 1.73 -0.04 0.45
C GLY A 156 0.37 0.09 1.11
N GLU A 157 -0.64 -0.64 0.65
CA GLU A 157 -2.02 -0.41 1.11
C GLU A 157 -2.36 -1.24 2.34
N SER A 158 -2.15 -2.55 2.24
CA SER A 158 -2.43 -3.46 3.34
C SER A 158 -1.65 -4.74 3.19
N MET A 159 -1.49 -5.44 4.32
CA MET A 159 -0.92 -6.77 4.38
C MET A 159 -1.72 -7.63 5.36
N PHE A 160 -1.62 -8.95 5.21
CA PHE A 160 -2.19 -9.92 6.13
C PHE A 160 -1.26 -11.11 6.33
N ALA A 161 -1.46 -11.83 7.44
CA ALA A 161 -0.76 -13.06 7.73
C ALA A 161 -1.66 -14.00 8.55
N ARG A 162 -1.82 -15.22 8.04
CA ARG A 162 -2.47 -16.36 8.73
C ARG A 162 -1.43 -17.32 9.32
N ARG A 163 -0.20 -17.33 8.78
CA ARG A 163 0.96 -17.99 9.39
C ARG A 163 2.00 -16.96 9.85
N ARG A 164 2.72 -17.29 10.92
CA ARG A 164 3.80 -16.44 11.45
C ARG A 164 4.82 -16.11 10.35
N ASP A 165 5.26 -14.86 10.33
CA ASP A 165 6.25 -14.31 9.39
C ASP A 165 5.82 -14.26 7.92
N ALA A 166 4.64 -14.75 7.53
CA ALA A 166 4.18 -14.78 6.13
C ALA A 166 4.11 -13.39 5.48
N SER A 167 3.58 -12.37 6.18
CA SER A 167 3.56 -10.98 5.69
C SER A 167 4.94 -10.34 5.64
N LYS A 168 5.85 -10.71 6.55
CA LYS A 168 7.24 -10.21 6.54
C LYS A 168 8.03 -10.80 5.39
N VAL A 169 7.77 -12.06 5.04
CA VAL A 169 8.33 -12.70 3.85
C VAL A 169 7.83 -11.99 2.59
N ALA A 170 6.51 -11.80 2.45
CA ALA A 170 5.93 -11.01 1.35
C ALA A 170 6.56 -9.62 1.25
N PHE A 171 6.70 -8.92 2.39
CA PHE A 171 7.30 -7.59 2.44
C PHE A 171 8.78 -7.60 2.04
N ALA A 172 9.57 -8.58 2.48
CA ALA A 172 10.97 -8.68 2.05
C ALA A 172 11.07 -8.87 0.53
N HIS A 173 10.28 -9.77 -0.05
CA HIS A 173 10.26 -9.98 -1.51
C HIS A 173 9.75 -8.74 -2.27
N LEU A 174 8.76 -8.01 -1.73
CA LEU A 174 8.37 -6.70 -2.26
C LEU A 174 9.58 -5.76 -2.30
N ILE A 175 10.32 -5.62 -1.20
CA ILE A 175 11.49 -4.72 -1.15
C ILE A 175 12.51 -5.08 -2.23
N GLY A 176 12.83 -6.35 -2.39
CA GLY A 176 13.72 -6.79 -3.47
C GLY A 176 13.18 -6.37 -4.84
N ARG A 177 11.86 -6.51 -5.06
CA ARG A 177 11.22 -6.22 -6.34
C ARG A 177 11.27 -4.74 -6.66
N LEU A 178 10.92 -3.92 -5.68
CA LEU A 178 10.97 -2.48 -5.78
C LEU A 178 12.39 -1.97 -6.02
N LYS A 179 13.43 -2.61 -5.45
CA LYS A 179 14.83 -2.29 -5.77
C LYS A 179 15.18 -2.61 -7.22
N ALA A 180 14.79 -3.79 -7.73
CA ALA A 180 15.02 -4.18 -9.11
C ALA A 180 14.34 -3.21 -10.10
N ASP A 181 13.16 -2.71 -9.72
CA ASP A 181 12.37 -1.74 -10.50
C ASP A 181 12.77 -0.27 -10.21
N ASN A 182 13.88 -0.04 -9.49
CA ASN A 182 14.40 1.29 -9.14
C ASN A 182 13.40 2.21 -8.42
N VAL A 183 12.42 1.66 -7.70
CA VAL A 183 11.50 2.42 -6.86
C VAL A 183 12.29 3.06 -5.73
N ALA A 184 12.07 4.37 -5.54
CA ALA A 184 12.88 5.15 -4.60
C ALA A 184 12.23 5.30 -3.23
N LEU A 185 10.91 5.16 -3.14
CA LEU A 185 10.17 5.43 -1.93
C LEU A 185 8.89 4.58 -1.85
N ILE A 186 8.63 4.08 -0.65
CA ILE A 186 7.39 3.40 -0.29
C ILE A 186 6.60 4.33 0.62
N ASP A 187 5.37 4.66 0.24
CA ASP A 187 4.39 5.31 1.10
C ASP A 187 3.79 4.25 2.02
N CYS A 188 3.91 4.50 3.32
CA CYS A 188 3.34 3.69 4.39
C CYS A 188 2.19 4.42 5.09
N GLN A 189 1.78 5.58 4.57
CA GLN A 189 0.68 6.41 5.01
C GLN A 189 0.77 6.77 6.50
N MET A 190 0.21 5.91 7.35
CA MET A 190 0.07 6.10 8.79
C MET A 190 1.18 5.39 9.56
N ARG A 191 1.59 6.00 10.67
CA ARG A 191 2.62 5.43 11.53
C ARG A 191 2.19 4.08 12.11
N THR A 192 3.02 3.06 11.95
CA THR A 192 2.88 1.80 12.70
C THR A 192 4.21 1.37 13.33
N VAL A 193 4.15 0.80 14.53
CA VAL A 193 5.33 0.23 15.21
C VAL A 193 5.95 -0.89 14.37
N HIS A 194 5.12 -1.67 13.68
CA HIS A 194 5.56 -2.74 12.80
C HIS A 194 6.45 -2.23 11.67
N LEU A 195 5.99 -1.25 10.88
CA LEU A 195 6.78 -0.70 9.77
C LEU A 195 8.02 0.06 10.26
N ALA A 196 7.95 0.71 11.43
CA ALA A 196 9.11 1.37 12.03
C ALA A 196 10.22 0.35 12.37
N SER A 197 9.84 -0.83 12.87
CA SER A 197 10.80 -1.91 13.14
C SER A 197 11.48 -2.45 11.87
N LEU A 198 10.85 -2.28 10.70
CA LEU A 198 11.35 -2.70 9.39
C LEU A 198 12.18 -1.61 8.69
N GLY A 199 12.40 -0.45 9.33
CA GLY A 199 13.17 0.67 8.77
C GLY A 199 12.32 1.84 8.30
N GLY A 200 11.00 1.80 8.47
CA GLY A 200 10.13 2.93 8.14
C GLY A 200 10.33 4.09 9.12
N ARG A 201 10.11 5.32 8.63
CA ARG A 201 10.22 6.55 9.40
C ARG A 201 9.21 7.58 8.93
N GLU A 202 8.94 8.55 9.79
CA GLU A 202 8.08 9.68 9.45
C GLU A 202 8.90 10.82 8.82
N ILE A 203 8.30 11.49 7.84
CA ILE A 203 8.80 12.74 7.26
C ILE A 203 7.68 13.78 7.22
N PRO A 204 8.00 15.09 7.24
CA PRO A 204 6.98 16.12 7.04
C PRO A 204 6.24 15.93 5.72
N ARG A 205 4.93 16.17 5.69
CA ARG A 205 4.11 16.05 4.47
C ARG A 205 4.66 16.89 3.31
N ALA A 206 5.21 18.07 3.60
CA ALA A 206 5.84 18.92 2.59
C ALA A 206 7.05 18.25 1.91
N GLU A 207 7.89 17.55 2.68
CA GLU A 207 9.01 16.78 2.13
C GLU A 207 8.48 15.60 1.29
N PHE A 208 7.50 14.86 1.81
CA PHE A 208 6.86 13.76 1.10
C PHE A 208 6.32 14.19 -0.27
N LEU A 209 5.53 15.26 -0.32
CA LEU A 209 4.94 15.77 -1.56
C LEU A 209 5.99 16.24 -2.57
N THR A 210 7.13 16.76 -2.09
CA THR A 210 8.24 17.16 -2.96
C THR A 210 8.86 15.94 -3.65
N ARG A 211 9.10 14.87 -2.89
CA ARG A 211 9.58 13.59 -3.44
C ARG A 211 8.54 12.96 -4.38
N LEU A 212 7.28 12.94 -3.96
CA LEU A 212 6.14 12.38 -4.69
C LEU A 212 6.05 12.94 -6.12
N ARG A 213 6.07 14.28 -6.26
CA ARG A 213 5.98 14.93 -7.58
C ARG A 213 7.13 14.51 -8.50
N ALA A 214 8.35 14.41 -7.98
CA ALA A 214 9.50 13.99 -8.77
C ALA A 214 9.42 12.50 -9.17
N LEU A 215 8.97 11.63 -8.25
CA LEU A 215 8.96 10.19 -8.46
C LEU A 215 7.81 9.69 -9.33
N THR A 216 6.65 10.36 -9.29
CA THR A 216 5.47 9.99 -10.09
C THR A 216 5.49 10.55 -11.51
N ALA A 217 6.37 11.52 -11.79
CA ALA A 217 6.59 12.06 -13.14
C ALA A 217 7.41 11.13 -14.04
N ALA A 218 8.19 10.21 -13.47
CA ALA A 218 8.96 9.23 -14.23
C ALA A 218 8.02 8.18 -14.86
N GLU A 219 8.24 7.85 -16.13
CA GLU A 219 7.56 6.73 -16.75
C GLU A 219 8.05 5.41 -16.14
N HIS A 220 7.12 4.56 -15.73
CA HIS A 220 7.38 3.18 -15.35
C HIS A 220 6.56 2.27 -16.24
N ARG A 221 7.15 1.14 -16.65
CA ARG A 221 6.42 0.13 -17.42
C ARG A 221 5.21 -0.36 -16.62
N ARG A 222 4.01 -0.16 -17.18
CA ARG A 222 2.76 -0.68 -16.63
C ARG A 222 2.54 -2.10 -17.12
N GLY A 223 1.90 -2.92 -16.28
CA GLY A 223 1.58 -4.31 -16.59
C GLY A 223 1.97 -5.26 -15.47
N PRO A 224 1.62 -6.55 -15.61
CA PRO A 224 1.81 -7.53 -14.55
C PRO A 224 3.28 -7.72 -14.22
N TRP A 225 3.56 -7.92 -12.94
CA TRP A 225 4.87 -8.35 -12.48
C TRP A 225 5.15 -9.81 -12.88
N PRO A 226 6.39 -10.13 -13.29
CA PRO A 226 6.83 -11.52 -13.36
C PRO A 226 6.50 -12.29 -12.08
N ALA A 227 5.89 -13.46 -12.21
CA ALA A 227 5.42 -14.28 -11.10
C ALA A 227 6.55 -14.84 -10.22
N THR A 228 7.79 -14.76 -10.66
CA THR A 228 8.95 -15.38 -10.00
C THR A 228 9.46 -14.55 -8.83
N ALA A 229 9.60 -15.19 -7.67
CA ALA A 229 10.25 -14.64 -6.50
C ALA A 229 11.71 -14.20 -6.77
N ILE A 230 12.19 -13.25 -5.95
CA ILE A 230 13.60 -12.86 -5.91
C ILE A 230 14.40 -13.89 -5.11
N ASP A 231 15.55 -14.27 -5.64
CA ASP A 231 16.49 -15.15 -4.98
C ASP A 231 17.21 -14.41 -3.83
N TRP A 232 17.18 -15.02 -2.64
CA TRP A 232 17.82 -14.51 -1.42
C TRP A 232 19.02 -15.37 -0.99
N ASN A 233 19.46 -16.31 -1.84
CA ASN A 233 20.63 -17.14 -1.62
C ASN A 233 21.95 -16.44 -1.95
#